data_AF-A0AAD8ZC20-F1
#
_entry.id   AF-A0AAD8ZC20-F1
#
_cell.length_a   1.000
_cell.length_b   1.000
_cell.length_c   1.000
_cell.angle_alpha   90.00
_cell.angle_beta   90.00
_cell.angle_gamma   90.00
#
_symmetry.space_group_name_H-M   'P 1'
#
loop_
_entity.id
_entity.type
_entity.pdbx_description
1 polymer ?
#
loop_
_entity_poly.entity_id
_entity_poly.type
_entity_poly.pdbx_seq_one_letter_code
_entity_poly.pdbx_strand_id
1 'polypeptide(L)'
;MDELDKIKKTHTEMMEQKVLNLVEEFKKDKSPKSDEELEKIFEGIWQQTLNEQSFEGLHKKDIFSLVFGELRENLKQKGSSLQEEMNKVKLEQCGHVRFKVNEKGLFKKVKSLFYAENTRNIQEMADNLIMACSQLVMEKVNKKCDYHETYIQEILNMTDERLKTNKNLGFTQNFELDLKLHICGFAARKFMEMHDSYIKDNDPRRCLEQFKHKYCTDFKDLFNDCDQCQRKAEAFTNLCLSPAVEAYISNALGTDIVDVMLQGQNALQFSTRAFFQYSVLKQKIM
;
A
#
# COMPACT_ATOMS: atom_id res chain seq x y z
N MET A 1 -8.17 7.23 5.00
CA MET A 1 -7.33 6.24 4.31
C MET A 1 -6.00 6.93 4.04
N ASP A 2 -4.96 6.47 4.72
CA ASP A 2 -3.62 7.05 4.62
C ASP A 2 -3.03 6.78 3.21
N GLU A 3 -2.01 7.53 2.80
CA GLU A 3 -1.35 7.37 1.50
C GLU A 3 -0.85 5.94 1.30
N LEU A 4 -0.25 5.36 2.34
CA LEU A 4 0.20 3.97 2.34
C LEU A 4 -0.94 2.96 2.08
N ASP A 5 -2.12 3.17 2.67
CA ASP A 5 -3.26 2.28 2.47
C ASP A 5 -3.73 2.30 1.02
N LYS A 6 -3.68 3.46 0.37
CA LYS A 6 -4.03 3.61 -1.05
C LYS A 6 -3.03 2.84 -1.92
N ILE A 7 -1.72 3.03 -1.68
CA ILE A 7 -0.65 2.33 -2.40
C ILE A 7 -0.81 0.82 -2.25
N LYS A 8 -0.98 0.32 -1.01
CA LYS A 8 -1.20 -1.11 -0.74
C LYS A 8 -2.43 -1.63 -1.48
N LYS A 9 -3.56 -0.93 -1.41
CA LYS A 9 -4.80 -1.31 -2.07
C LYS A 9 -4.61 -1.39 -3.59
N THR A 10 -4.03 -0.37 -4.21
CA THR A 10 -3.80 -0.35 -5.66
C THR A 10 -2.93 -1.52 -6.12
N HIS A 11 -1.85 -1.83 -5.41
CA HIS A 11 -1.00 -2.96 -5.78
C HIS A 11 -1.68 -4.32 -5.55
N THR A 12 -2.47 -4.47 -4.49
CA THR A 12 -3.26 -5.68 -4.24
C THR A 12 -4.30 -5.91 -5.35
N GLU A 13 -5.13 -4.91 -5.66
CA GLU A 13 -6.17 -5.00 -6.71
C GLU A 13 -5.56 -5.34 -8.07
N MET A 14 -4.40 -4.78 -8.37
CA MET A 14 -3.67 -5.07 -9.61
C MET A 14 -3.19 -6.53 -9.68
N MET A 15 -2.61 -7.06 -8.60
CA MET A 15 -2.20 -8.46 -8.53
C MET A 15 -3.39 -9.41 -8.64
N GLU A 16 -4.49 -9.11 -7.94
CA GLU A 16 -5.73 -9.87 -8.02
C GLU A 16 -6.26 -9.91 -9.46
N GLN A 17 -6.31 -8.77 -10.14
CA GLN A 17 -6.77 -8.71 -11.53
C GLN A 17 -5.89 -9.56 -12.47
N LYS A 18 -4.57 -9.54 -12.29
CA LYS A 18 -3.67 -10.36 -13.10
C LYS A 18 -3.85 -11.85 -12.85
N VAL A 19 -4.01 -12.26 -11.59
CA VAL A 19 -4.31 -13.65 -11.24
C VAL A 19 -5.65 -14.09 -11.83
N LEU A 20 -6.69 -13.25 -11.73
CA LEU A 20 -8.03 -13.53 -12.27
C LEU A 20 -8.02 -13.69 -13.79
N ASN A 21 -7.41 -12.75 -14.52
CA ASN A 21 -7.29 -12.83 -15.98
C ASN A 21 -6.64 -14.15 -16.42
N LEU A 22 -5.67 -14.62 -15.64
CA LEU A 22 -4.99 -15.86 -15.93
C LEU A 22 -5.89 -17.08 -15.78
N VAL A 23 -6.62 -17.15 -14.65
CA VAL A 23 -7.58 -18.24 -14.43
C VAL A 23 -8.62 -18.25 -15.56
N GLU A 24 -9.04 -17.09 -16.07
CA GLU A 24 -9.92 -17.01 -17.22
C GLU A 24 -9.31 -17.49 -18.54
N GLU A 25 -8.05 -17.16 -18.82
CA GLU A 25 -7.34 -17.69 -19.98
C GLU A 25 -7.23 -19.21 -19.92
N PHE A 26 -6.92 -19.75 -18.74
CA PHE A 26 -6.80 -21.19 -18.55
C PHE A 26 -8.13 -21.93 -18.61
N LYS A 27 -9.26 -21.31 -18.24
CA LYS A 27 -10.59 -21.92 -18.47
C LYS A 27 -10.85 -22.27 -19.94
N LYS A 28 -10.20 -21.57 -20.88
CA LYS A 28 -10.31 -21.87 -22.32
C LYS A 28 -9.50 -23.09 -22.74
N ASP A 29 -8.44 -23.41 -21.99
CA ASP A 29 -7.53 -24.52 -22.22
C ASP A 29 -7.84 -25.67 -21.23
N LYS A 30 -8.63 -26.65 -21.69
CA LYS A 30 -9.11 -27.79 -20.87
C LYS A 30 -8.04 -28.83 -20.53
N SER A 31 -6.77 -28.50 -20.70
CA SER A 31 -5.67 -29.42 -20.37
C SER A 31 -5.48 -29.48 -18.85
N PRO A 32 -5.46 -30.70 -18.26
CA PRO A 32 -5.11 -30.85 -16.85
C PRO A 32 -3.67 -30.37 -16.66
N LYS A 33 -3.45 -29.49 -15.67
CA LYS A 33 -2.13 -28.99 -15.33
C LYS A 33 -1.68 -29.53 -13.98
N SER A 34 -0.41 -29.87 -13.90
CA SER A 34 0.26 -30.22 -12.66
C SER A 34 0.60 -28.97 -11.85
N ASP A 35 0.79 -29.14 -10.54
CA ASP A 35 1.21 -28.05 -9.64
C ASP A 35 2.52 -27.38 -10.09
N GLU A 36 3.46 -28.16 -10.63
CA GLU A 36 4.76 -27.64 -11.14
C GLU A 36 4.58 -26.73 -12.37
N GLU A 37 3.63 -27.07 -13.24
CA GLU A 37 3.28 -26.23 -14.39
C GLU A 37 2.62 -24.94 -13.93
N LEU A 38 1.68 -25.03 -12.97
CA LEU A 38 1.02 -23.87 -12.37
C LEU A 38 2.03 -22.93 -11.69
N GLU A 39 3.04 -23.46 -11.00
CA GLU A 39 4.13 -22.65 -10.43
C GLU A 39 4.94 -21.90 -11.48
N LYS A 40 5.36 -22.59 -12.55
CA LYS A 40 6.13 -21.96 -13.65
C LYS A 40 5.33 -20.86 -14.33
N ILE A 41 4.04 -21.11 -14.55
CA ILE A 41 3.11 -20.13 -15.10
C ILE A 41 3.04 -18.92 -14.18
N PHE A 42 2.75 -19.13 -12.90
CA PHE A 42 2.68 -18.07 -11.89
C PHE A 42 3.96 -17.24 -11.84
N GLU A 43 5.13 -17.89 -11.84
CA GLU A 43 6.42 -17.20 -11.86
C GLU A 43 6.59 -16.28 -13.08
N GLY A 44 6.13 -16.71 -14.25
CA GLY A 44 6.17 -15.89 -15.47
C GLY A 44 5.40 -14.58 -15.31
N ILE A 45 4.19 -14.63 -14.77
CA ILE A 45 3.35 -13.43 -14.54
C ILE A 45 3.90 -12.60 -13.42
N TRP A 46 4.44 -13.24 -12.38
CA TRP A 46 5.10 -12.54 -11.30
C TRP A 46 6.19 -11.63 -11.86
N GLN A 47 7.10 -12.18 -12.67
CA GLN A 47 8.18 -11.42 -13.29
C GLN A 47 7.65 -10.37 -14.28
N GLN A 48 6.64 -10.71 -15.09
CA GLN A 48 6.02 -9.74 -16.00
C GLN A 48 5.42 -8.56 -15.24
N THR A 49 4.75 -8.80 -14.12
CA THR A 49 4.15 -7.76 -13.27
C THR A 49 5.19 -6.89 -12.61
N LEU A 50 6.30 -7.50 -12.17
CA LEU A 50 7.45 -6.76 -11.67
C LEU A 50 8.13 -5.86 -12.72
N ASN A 51 8.02 -6.21 -14.01
CA ASN A 51 8.71 -5.52 -15.10
C ASN A 51 7.86 -4.46 -15.82
N GLU A 52 6.55 -4.68 -15.94
CA GLU A 52 5.64 -3.79 -16.68
C GLU A 52 5.32 -2.50 -15.94
N GLN A 53 5.44 -2.47 -14.61
CA GLN A 53 4.90 -1.39 -13.81
C GLN A 53 5.91 -0.78 -12.84
N SER A 54 5.82 0.54 -12.74
CA SER A 54 6.44 1.32 -11.67
C SER A 54 5.76 0.95 -10.34
N PHE A 55 6.49 0.29 -9.46
CA PHE A 55 6.12 0.14 -8.05
C PHE A 55 6.46 1.44 -7.32
N GLU A 56 5.69 2.49 -7.58
CA GLU A 56 5.87 3.77 -6.92
C GLU A 56 5.46 3.64 -5.46
N GLY A 57 6.44 3.76 -4.57
CA GLY A 57 6.24 3.71 -3.13
C GLY A 57 6.00 5.08 -2.53
N LEU A 58 6.10 5.15 -1.22
CA LEU A 58 6.05 6.40 -0.49
C LEU A 58 7.21 7.32 -0.90
N HIS A 59 6.91 8.60 -1.08
CA HIS A 59 7.89 9.60 -1.47
C HIS A 59 8.79 10.01 -0.31
N LYS A 60 10.07 10.24 -0.62
CA LYS A 60 11.01 10.88 0.31
C LYS A 60 10.59 12.32 0.58
N LYS A 61 10.51 12.66 1.86
CA LYS A 61 10.27 14.01 2.37
C LYS A 61 11.58 14.62 2.83
N ASP A 62 11.76 15.91 2.55
CA ASP A 62 12.84 16.69 3.14
C ASP A 62 12.49 17.05 4.58
N ILE A 63 12.79 16.11 5.50
CA ILE A 63 12.48 16.25 6.92
C ILE A 63 13.20 17.45 7.54
N PHE A 64 14.41 17.78 7.07
CA PHE A 64 15.14 18.95 7.56
C PHE A 64 14.41 20.25 7.21
N SER A 65 13.96 20.39 5.97
CA SER A 65 13.19 21.56 5.54
C SER A 65 11.87 21.68 6.30
N LEU A 66 11.16 20.58 6.56
CA LEU A 66 9.92 20.59 7.35
C LEU A 66 10.17 21.03 8.80
N VAL A 67 11.15 20.41 9.48
CA VAL A 67 11.52 20.78 10.85
C VAL A 67 11.98 22.24 10.94
N PHE A 68 12.75 22.70 9.96
CA PHE A 68 13.23 24.08 9.92
C PHE A 68 12.09 25.09 9.66
N GLY A 69 11.10 24.72 8.84
CA GLY A 69 9.87 25.48 8.63
C GLY A 69 9.12 25.71 9.94
N GLU A 70 8.90 24.64 10.70
CA GLU A 70 8.22 24.70 12.01
C GLU A 70 8.99 25.53 13.03
N LEU A 71 10.32 25.39 13.06
CA LEU A 71 11.17 26.25 13.90
C LEU A 71 11.07 27.73 13.52
N ARG A 72 11.01 28.04 12.22
CA ARG A 72 10.89 29.42 11.73
C ARG A 72 9.54 30.03 12.13
N GLU A 73 8.45 29.29 11.99
CA GLU A 73 7.13 29.75 12.43
C GLU A 73 7.07 29.93 13.95
N ASN A 74 7.68 29.02 14.72
CA ASN A 74 7.81 29.15 16.17
C ASN A 74 8.56 30.44 16.60
N LEU A 75 9.58 30.85 15.85
CA LEU A 75 10.41 32.02 16.16
C LEU A 75 9.92 33.33 15.51
N LYS A 76 8.83 33.29 14.72
CA LYS A 76 8.31 34.43 13.97
C LYS A 76 7.99 35.65 14.83
N GLN A 77 7.55 35.42 16.07
CA GLN A 77 7.18 36.49 17.00
C GLN A 77 8.38 37.13 17.72
N LYS A 78 9.61 36.64 17.55
CA LYS A 78 10.79 37.08 18.34
C LYS A 78 11.66 38.17 17.70
N GLY A 79 11.28 38.69 16.53
CA GLY A 79 11.88 39.87 15.89
C GLY A 79 12.75 39.58 14.65
N SER A 80 13.02 40.62 13.85
CA SER A 80 13.71 40.52 12.55
C SER A 80 15.18 40.09 12.65
N SER A 81 15.89 40.49 13.70
CA SER A 81 17.32 40.17 13.88
C SER A 81 17.58 38.67 14.02
N LEU A 82 16.68 37.91 14.65
CA LEU A 82 16.83 36.44 14.78
C LEU A 82 16.57 35.74 13.45
N GLN A 83 15.66 36.28 12.62
CA GLN A 83 15.38 35.75 11.28
C GLN A 83 16.60 35.88 10.36
N GLU A 84 17.35 36.99 10.46
CA GLU A 84 18.61 37.18 9.73
C GLU A 84 19.69 36.18 10.17
N GLU A 85 19.80 35.88 11.46
CA GLU A 85 20.71 34.84 11.96
C GLU A 85 20.29 33.45 11.47
N MET A 86 19.00 33.12 11.55
CA MET A 86 18.46 31.85 11.08
C MET A 86 18.72 31.59 9.60
N ASN A 87 18.62 32.61 8.74
CA ASN A 87 18.85 32.46 7.30
C ASN A 87 20.28 32.04 6.93
N LYS A 88 21.23 32.16 7.86
CA LYS A 88 22.64 31.76 7.67
C LYS A 88 22.90 30.32 8.15
N VAL A 89 21.96 29.72 8.87
CA VAL A 89 22.14 28.42 9.52
C VAL A 89 21.67 27.29 8.61
N LYS A 90 22.46 26.21 8.56
CA LYS A 90 22.05 24.92 8.02
C LYS A 90 21.69 23.99 9.17
N LEU A 91 20.42 23.59 9.24
CA LEU A 91 19.93 22.76 10.35
C LEU A 91 20.64 21.41 10.43
N GLU A 92 21.05 20.87 9.28
CA GLU A 92 21.83 19.64 9.13
C GLU A 92 23.15 19.67 9.88
N GLN A 93 23.71 20.87 10.14
CA GLN A 93 24.97 21.07 10.85
C GLN A 93 24.77 21.33 12.35
N CYS A 94 23.53 21.39 12.83
CA CYS A 94 23.22 21.67 14.23
C CYS A 94 23.13 20.40 15.07
N GLY A 95 23.41 20.49 16.37
CA GLY A 95 23.13 19.39 17.30
C GLY A 95 24.08 18.18 17.25
N HIS A 96 25.23 18.26 16.56
CA HIS A 96 26.18 17.13 16.46
C HIS A 96 27.10 16.96 17.67
N VAL A 97 27.40 18.06 18.36
CA VAL A 97 28.33 18.10 19.48
C VAL A 97 27.59 18.55 20.74
N ARG A 98 28.13 18.19 21.91
CA ARG A 98 27.58 18.63 23.19
C ARG A 98 27.35 20.14 23.19
N PHE A 99 26.14 20.55 23.54
CA PHE A 99 25.78 21.96 23.66
C PHE A 99 26.62 22.63 24.76
N LYS A 100 27.16 23.82 24.47
CA LYS A 100 27.96 24.60 25.42
C LYS A 100 27.46 26.03 25.47
N VAL A 101 27.15 26.51 26.67
CA VAL A 101 26.79 27.91 26.90
C VAL A 101 28.02 28.78 26.67
N ASN A 102 27.91 29.73 25.74
CA ASN A 102 28.97 30.71 25.46
C ASN A 102 28.73 32.01 26.25
N GLU A 103 29.77 32.85 26.36
CA GLU A 103 29.66 34.12 27.10
C GLU A 103 28.73 35.16 26.48
N LYS A 104 28.35 34.96 25.20
CA LYS A 104 27.41 35.80 24.45
C LYS A 104 25.95 35.42 24.72
N GLY A 105 25.72 34.22 25.25
CA GLY A 105 24.42 33.70 25.63
C GLY A 105 23.84 34.29 26.92
N LEU A 106 24.59 35.16 27.62
CA LEU A 106 24.25 35.69 28.94
C LEU A 106 24.07 37.21 28.93
N PHE A 107 23.07 37.71 29.68
CA PHE A 107 22.88 39.16 29.81
C PHE A 107 24.05 39.83 30.53
N LYS A 108 24.47 41.01 30.03
CA LYS A 108 25.59 41.81 30.58
C LYS A 108 25.45 42.12 32.08
N LYS A 109 24.22 42.29 32.59
CA LYS A 109 23.95 42.57 34.03
C LYS A 109 24.31 41.43 34.97
N VAL A 110 24.40 40.19 34.48
CA VAL A 110 24.72 39.00 35.30
C VAL A 110 26.24 38.76 35.39
N LYS A 111 27.05 39.50 34.61
CA LYS A 111 28.49 39.23 34.44
C LYS A 111 29.39 39.58 35.63
N SER A 112 28.96 40.35 36.64
CA SER A 112 29.91 40.93 37.61
C SER A 112 30.04 40.23 38.98
N LEU A 113 29.11 39.37 39.42
CA LEU A 113 29.19 38.77 40.77
C LEU A 113 28.91 37.25 40.86
N PHE A 114 28.14 36.66 39.94
CA PHE A 114 27.78 35.23 39.99
C PHE A 114 27.94 34.53 38.63
N TYR A 115 28.89 35.01 37.81
CA TYR A 115 29.01 34.60 36.42
C TYR A 115 29.22 33.10 36.23
N ALA A 116 30.16 32.50 36.98
CA ALA A 116 30.48 31.07 36.86
C ALA A 116 29.32 30.19 37.31
N GLU A 117 28.65 30.57 38.40
CA GLU A 117 27.49 29.85 38.95
C GLU A 117 26.29 29.94 38.00
N ASN A 118 25.98 31.12 37.47
CA ASN A 118 24.87 31.30 36.54
C ASN A 118 25.11 30.59 35.20
N THR A 119 26.35 30.61 34.69
CA THR A 119 26.73 29.84 33.49
C THR A 119 26.52 28.34 33.71
N ARG A 120 26.90 27.83 34.88
CA ARG A 120 26.68 26.42 35.25
C ARG A 120 25.19 26.10 35.33
N ASN A 121 24.38 26.94 35.98
CA ASN A 121 22.94 26.73 36.12
C ASN A 121 22.23 26.72 34.76
N ILE A 122 22.61 27.61 33.84
CA ILE A 122 22.05 27.65 32.48
C ILE A 122 22.50 26.43 31.67
N GLN A 123 23.76 26.00 31.81
CA GLN A 123 24.24 24.78 31.17
C GLN A 123 23.49 23.54 31.68
N GLU A 124 23.27 23.43 32.99
CA GLU A 124 22.53 22.33 33.59
C GLU A 124 21.05 22.31 33.14
N MET A 125 20.42 23.50 33.07
CA MET A 125 19.07 23.63 32.52
C MET A 125 19.02 23.21 31.05
N ALA A 126 19.97 23.64 30.22
CA ALA A 126 20.07 23.27 28.82
C ALA A 126 20.30 21.76 28.63
N ASP A 127 21.25 21.17 29.38
CA ASP A 127 21.57 19.74 29.33
C ASP A 127 20.33 18.90 29.72
N ASN A 128 19.60 19.30 30.77
CA ASN A 128 18.36 18.65 31.19
C ASN A 128 17.24 18.77 30.14
N LEU A 129 17.11 19.95 29.51
CA LEU A 129 16.12 20.16 28.45
C LEU A 129 16.44 19.34 27.21
N ILE A 130 17.69 19.33 26.76
CA ILE A 130 18.15 18.53 25.63
C ILE A 130 17.88 17.05 25.89
N MET A 131 18.17 16.57 27.10
CA MET A 131 17.90 15.19 27.48
C MET A 131 16.41 14.85 27.41
N ALA A 132 15.53 15.69 27.97
CA ALA A 132 14.09 15.50 27.91
C ALA A 132 13.56 15.51 26.46
N CYS A 133 14.01 16.48 25.63
CA CYS A 133 13.66 16.53 24.21
C CYS A 133 14.15 15.28 23.46
N SER A 134 15.36 14.83 23.77
CA SER A 134 15.94 13.63 23.13
C SER A 134 15.15 12.37 23.47
N GLN A 135 14.69 12.23 24.71
CA GLN A 135 13.82 11.13 25.11
C GLN A 135 12.50 11.16 24.34
N LEU A 136 11.86 12.32 24.27
CA LEU A 136 10.61 12.48 23.51
C LEU A 136 10.79 12.16 22.02
N VAL A 137 11.88 12.61 21.39
CA VAL A 137 12.23 12.24 20.00
C VAL A 137 12.31 10.73 19.85
N MET A 138 13.05 10.05 20.73
CA MET A 138 13.21 8.59 20.66
C MET A 138 11.88 7.86 20.89
N GLU A 139 11.01 8.35 21.77
CA GLU A 139 9.67 7.81 21.95
C GLU A 139 8.83 7.90 20.66
N LYS A 140 8.91 9.01 19.91
CA LYS A 140 8.21 9.13 18.62
C LYS A 140 8.81 8.18 17.58
N VAL A 141 10.14 8.10 17.48
CA VAL A 141 10.85 7.22 16.54
C VAL A 141 10.47 5.74 16.76
N ASN A 142 10.27 5.34 18.01
CA ASN A 142 9.95 3.96 18.36
C ASN A 142 8.51 3.53 18.02
N LYS A 143 7.63 4.45 17.56
CA LYS A 143 6.23 4.12 17.21
C LYS A 143 6.07 3.36 15.89
N LYS A 144 7.14 3.17 15.11
CA LYS A 144 7.14 2.47 13.80
C LYS A 144 6.11 3.04 12.80
N CYS A 145 5.88 4.34 12.82
CA CYS A 145 5.06 5.07 11.86
C CYS A 145 5.93 6.05 11.05
N ASP A 146 5.34 6.74 10.07
CA ASP A 146 6.02 7.83 9.37
C ASP A 146 6.20 9.06 10.27
N TYR A 147 7.09 9.96 9.87
CA TYR A 147 7.20 11.30 10.46
C TYR A 147 5.89 12.08 10.32
N HIS A 148 5.52 12.76 11.40
CA HIS A 148 4.42 13.72 11.43
C HIS A 148 4.88 15.05 12.03
N GLU A 149 4.42 16.16 11.45
CA GLU A 149 4.85 17.52 11.83
C GLU A 149 4.52 17.88 13.28
N THR A 150 3.46 17.29 13.83
CA THR A 150 3.11 17.48 15.26
C THR A 150 4.23 17.02 16.21
N TYR A 151 5.13 16.14 15.77
CA TYR A 151 6.25 15.68 16.61
C TYR A 151 7.23 16.81 16.90
N ILE A 152 7.58 17.61 15.87
CA ILE A 152 8.46 18.75 16.10
C ILE A 152 7.75 19.87 16.85
N GLN A 153 6.46 20.09 16.57
CA GLN A 153 5.64 21.07 17.30
C GLN A 153 5.60 20.77 18.80
N GLU A 154 5.43 19.50 19.18
CA GLU A 154 5.43 19.07 20.59
C GLU A 154 6.79 19.32 21.26
N ILE A 155 7.90 19.03 20.56
CA ILE A 155 9.26 19.28 21.04
C ILE A 155 9.51 20.79 21.21
N LEU A 156 9.09 21.60 20.24
CA LEU A 156 9.21 23.07 20.29
C LEU A 156 8.38 23.64 21.45
N ASN A 157 7.15 23.20 21.63
CA ASN A 157 6.28 23.62 22.73
C ASN A 157 6.89 23.27 24.10
N MET A 158 7.43 22.06 24.27
CA MET A 158 8.13 21.68 25.49
C MET A 158 9.37 22.55 25.73
N THR A 159 10.11 22.85 24.67
CA THR A 159 11.30 23.71 24.73
C THR A 159 10.91 25.12 25.16
N ASP A 160 9.85 25.69 24.59
CA ASP A 160 9.35 27.02 24.93
C ASP A 160 8.87 27.13 26.38
N GLU A 161 8.08 26.18 26.85
CA GLU A 161 7.60 26.18 28.24
C GLU A 161 8.78 26.09 29.22
N ARG A 162 9.76 25.23 28.93
CA ARG A 162 10.95 25.08 29.78
C ARG A 162 11.82 26.34 29.79
N LEU A 163 12.00 27.00 28.64
CA LEU A 163 12.70 28.28 28.56
C LEU A 163 11.94 29.38 29.31
N LYS A 164 10.62 29.43 29.18
CA LYS A 164 9.77 30.41 29.86
C LYS A 164 9.82 30.27 31.38
N THR A 165 9.78 29.06 31.92
CA THR A 165 9.91 28.81 33.38
C THR A 165 11.28 29.22 33.92
N ASN A 166 12.34 29.10 33.10
CA ASN A 166 13.72 29.40 33.51
C ASN A 166 14.21 30.80 33.08
N LYS A 167 13.30 31.69 32.69
CA LYS A 167 13.65 33.05 32.19
C LYS A 167 14.41 33.89 33.22
N ASN A 168 14.26 33.60 34.51
CA ASN A 168 14.98 34.23 35.61
C ASN A 168 16.49 33.98 35.60
N LEU A 169 16.97 32.93 34.91
CA LEU A 169 18.41 32.65 34.77
C LEU A 169 19.12 33.70 33.90
N GLY A 170 18.40 34.50 33.11
CA GLY A 170 18.98 35.64 32.40
C GLY A 170 19.84 35.28 31.18
N PHE A 171 19.37 34.34 30.36
CA PHE A 171 19.93 34.03 29.06
C PHE A 171 19.36 34.91 27.93
N THR A 172 20.13 35.09 26.86
CA THR A 172 19.77 35.95 25.71
C THR A 172 18.86 35.22 24.71
N GLN A 173 18.27 35.99 23.78
CA GLN A 173 17.52 35.42 22.66
C GLN A 173 18.40 34.55 21.75
N ASN A 174 19.68 34.91 21.57
CA ASN A 174 20.62 34.10 20.79
C ASN A 174 20.89 32.74 21.45
N PHE A 175 20.95 32.69 22.79
CA PHE A 175 21.03 31.41 23.50
C PHE A 175 19.80 30.52 23.23
N GLU A 176 18.61 31.12 23.28
CA GLU A 176 17.39 30.39 22.97
C GLU A 176 17.39 29.85 21.53
N LEU A 177 17.81 30.67 20.56
CA LEU A 177 17.95 30.27 19.17
C LEU A 177 18.94 29.10 19.02
N ASP A 178 20.15 29.23 19.59
CA ASP A 178 21.19 28.20 19.55
C ASP A 178 20.69 26.87 20.14
N LEU A 179 19.96 26.92 21.26
CA LEU A 179 19.42 25.75 21.92
C LEU A 179 18.32 25.08 21.09
N LYS A 180 17.40 25.87 20.52
CA LYS A 180 16.37 25.34 19.63
C LYS A 180 16.96 24.73 18.37
N LEU A 181 17.94 25.38 17.74
CA LEU A 181 18.66 24.82 16.59
C LEU A 181 19.35 23.51 16.94
N HIS A 182 19.98 23.41 18.11
CA HIS A 182 20.60 22.18 18.58
C HIS A 182 19.58 21.04 18.70
N ILE A 183 18.44 21.29 19.37
CA ILE A 183 17.39 20.30 19.58
C ILE A 183 16.74 19.90 18.25
N CYS A 184 16.36 20.87 17.42
CA CYS A 184 15.76 20.63 16.11
C CYS A 184 16.70 19.89 15.15
N GLY A 185 18.01 20.19 15.17
CA GLY A 185 19.00 19.48 14.36
C GLY A 185 19.13 18.01 14.75
N PHE A 186 19.08 17.71 16.06
CA PHE A 186 19.03 16.34 16.55
C PHE A 186 17.72 15.64 16.16
N ALA A 187 16.57 16.29 16.37
CA ALA A 187 15.26 15.75 16.06
C ALA A 187 15.10 15.46 14.56
N ALA A 188 15.49 16.39 13.69
CA ALA A 188 15.42 16.23 12.24
C ALA A 188 16.22 15.02 11.75
N ARG A 189 17.43 14.80 12.28
CA ARG A 189 18.22 13.59 11.94
C ARG A 189 17.48 12.31 12.30
N LYS A 190 16.93 12.24 13.52
CA LYS A 190 16.23 11.05 14.00
C LYS A 190 14.92 10.81 13.26
N PHE A 191 14.19 11.86 12.93
CA PHE A 191 12.98 11.77 12.12
C PHE A 191 13.25 11.43 10.65
N MET A 192 14.39 11.87 10.09
CA MET A 192 14.83 11.43 8.77
C MET A 192 15.16 9.93 8.77
N GLU A 193 15.88 9.43 9.77
CA GLU A 193 16.15 7.99 9.93
C GLU A 193 14.84 7.18 10.06
N MET A 194 13.87 7.69 10.83
CA MET A 194 12.53 7.11 10.98
C MET A 194 11.78 7.06 9.65
N HIS A 195 11.75 8.16 8.91
CA HIS A 195 11.09 8.28 7.61
C HIS A 195 11.72 7.36 6.55
N ASP A 196 13.05 7.35 6.43
CA ASP A 196 13.79 6.47 5.51
C ASP A 196 13.54 4.98 5.83
N SER A 197 13.49 4.63 7.12
CA SER A 197 13.18 3.26 7.56
C SER A 197 11.73 2.90 7.22
N TYR A 198 10.78 3.82 7.44
CA TYR A 198 9.38 3.59 7.14
C TYR A 198 9.12 3.36 5.64
N ILE A 199 9.75 4.16 4.77
CA ILE A 199 9.69 3.95 3.32
C ILE A 199 10.25 2.58 2.95
N LYS A 200 11.43 2.23 3.47
CA LYS A 200 12.10 0.97 3.16
C LYS A 200 11.28 -0.25 3.59
N ASP A 201 10.66 -0.19 4.78
CA ASP A 201 9.85 -1.28 5.33
C ASP A 201 8.51 -1.43 4.60
N ASN A 202 8.04 -0.36 3.95
CA ASN A 202 6.81 -0.32 3.16
C ASN A 202 7.07 -0.22 1.65
N ASP A 203 8.25 -0.61 1.19
CA ASP A 203 8.56 -0.67 -0.24
C ASP A 203 7.58 -1.64 -0.93
N PRO A 204 6.78 -1.18 -1.91
CA PRO A 204 5.71 -2.00 -2.47
C PRO A 204 6.21 -3.31 -3.07
N ARG A 205 7.39 -3.30 -3.70
CA ARG A 205 7.99 -4.49 -4.30
C ARG A 205 8.42 -5.50 -3.25
N ARG A 206 9.09 -5.05 -2.18
CA ARG A 206 9.47 -5.93 -1.04
C ARG A 206 8.24 -6.48 -0.34
N CYS A 207 7.23 -5.66 -0.10
CA CYS A 207 5.97 -6.11 0.49
C CYS A 207 5.31 -7.16 -0.40
N LEU A 208 5.22 -6.92 -1.71
CA LEU A 208 4.64 -7.86 -2.66
C LEU A 208 5.40 -9.20 -2.67
N GLU A 209 6.74 -9.16 -2.72
CA GLU A 209 7.58 -10.36 -2.69
C GLU A 209 7.37 -11.22 -1.43
N GLN A 210 7.11 -10.59 -0.27
CA GLN A 210 6.78 -11.32 0.96
C GLN A 210 5.48 -12.13 0.86
N PHE A 211 4.53 -11.71 0.02
CA PHE A 211 3.26 -12.41 -0.18
C PHE A 211 3.26 -13.33 -1.40
N LYS A 212 4.36 -13.43 -2.16
CA LYS A 212 4.46 -14.24 -3.38
C LYS A 212 3.97 -15.67 -3.20
N HIS A 213 4.44 -16.36 -2.16
CA HIS A 213 4.04 -17.73 -1.86
C HIS A 213 2.53 -17.83 -1.66
N LYS A 214 1.94 -16.90 -0.92
CA LYS A 214 0.50 -16.87 -0.67
C LYS A 214 -0.28 -16.69 -1.98
N TYR A 215 0.11 -15.72 -2.81
CA TYR A 215 -0.51 -15.53 -4.12
C TYR A 215 -0.39 -16.77 -5.01
N CYS A 216 0.73 -17.50 -4.95
CA CYS A 216 0.91 -18.74 -5.68
C CYS A 216 -0.03 -19.84 -5.18
N THR A 217 -0.16 -20.00 -3.85
CA THR A 217 -1.13 -20.93 -3.24
C THR A 217 -2.56 -20.58 -3.64
N ASP A 218 -2.96 -19.32 -3.46
CA ASP A 218 -4.31 -18.85 -3.79
C ASP A 218 -4.63 -19.05 -5.29
N PHE A 219 -3.65 -18.86 -6.17
CA PHE A 219 -3.78 -19.14 -7.61
C PHE A 219 -4.03 -20.63 -7.90
N LYS A 220 -3.26 -21.53 -7.28
CA LYS A 220 -3.45 -22.98 -7.46
C LYS A 220 -4.82 -23.44 -6.99
N ASP A 221 -5.25 -22.95 -5.82
CA ASP A 221 -6.55 -23.30 -5.25
C ASP A 221 -7.69 -22.82 -6.17
N LEU A 222 -7.63 -21.57 -6.63
CA LEU A 222 -8.62 -21.00 -7.55
C LEU A 222 -8.69 -21.76 -8.88
N PHE A 223 -7.55 -22.18 -9.42
CA PHE A 223 -7.47 -22.98 -10.63
C PHE A 223 -8.12 -24.37 -10.45
N ASN A 224 -7.75 -25.07 -9.38
CA ASN A 224 -8.25 -26.41 -9.08
C ASN A 224 -9.77 -26.44 -8.83
N ASP A 225 -10.29 -25.45 -8.11
CA ASP A 225 -11.74 -25.33 -7.87
C ASP A 225 -12.52 -25.09 -9.17
N CYS A 226 -11.96 -24.26 -10.07
CA CYS A 226 -12.55 -24.02 -11.38
C CYS A 226 -12.55 -25.29 -12.25
N ASP A 227 -11.42 -26.03 -12.31
CA ASP A 227 -11.33 -27.28 -13.07
C ASP A 227 -12.36 -28.31 -12.59
N GLN A 228 -12.49 -28.49 -11.27
CA GLN A 228 -13.49 -29.40 -10.71
C GLN A 228 -14.92 -29.01 -11.08
N CYS A 229 -15.26 -27.73 -10.99
CA CYS A 229 -16.60 -27.24 -11.37
C CYS A 229 -16.88 -27.53 -12.84
N GLN A 230 -15.93 -27.24 -13.72
CA GLN A 230 -16.07 -27.45 -15.16
C GLN A 230 -16.23 -28.93 -15.50
N ARG A 231 -15.41 -29.82 -14.93
CA ARG A 231 -15.50 -31.28 -15.14
C ARG A 231 -16.82 -31.86 -14.66
N LYS A 232 -17.33 -31.40 -13.51
CA LYS A 232 -18.65 -31.81 -13.00
C LYS A 232 -19.79 -31.35 -13.91
N ALA A 233 -19.73 -30.10 -14.41
CA ALA A 233 -20.71 -29.57 -15.35
C ALA A 233 -20.70 -30.34 -16.69
N GLU A 234 -19.53 -30.65 -17.23
CA GLU A 234 -19.40 -31.47 -18.43
C GLU A 234 -19.92 -32.90 -18.21
N ALA A 235 -19.56 -33.54 -17.09
CA ALA A 235 -20.05 -34.87 -16.76
C ALA A 235 -21.59 -34.89 -16.63
N PHE A 236 -22.18 -33.92 -15.93
CA PHE A 236 -23.63 -33.79 -15.83
C PHE A 236 -24.29 -33.56 -17.19
N THR A 237 -23.69 -32.70 -18.02
CA THR A 237 -24.21 -32.43 -19.37
C THR A 237 -24.19 -33.69 -20.23
N ASN A 238 -23.08 -34.42 -20.26
CA ASN A 238 -22.90 -35.58 -21.13
C ASN A 238 -23.63 -36.84 -20.61
N LEU A 239 -23.69 -37.05 -19.29
CA LEU A 239 -24.28 -38.24 -18.70
C LEU A 239 -25.78 -38.10 -18.42
N CYS A 240 -26.27 -36.88 -18.18
CA CYS A 240 -27.66 -36.65 -17.81
C CYS A 240 -28.42 -35.85 -18.89
N LEU A 241 -27.95 -34.65 -19.25
CA LEU A 241 -28.71 -33.74 -20.10
C LEU A 241 -28.78 -34.22 -21.56
N SER A 242 -27.64 -34.54 -22.20
CA SER A 242 -27.61 -34.99 -23.59
C SER A 242 -28.48 -36.24 -23.81
N PRO A 243 -28.35 -37.31 -23.02
CA PRO A 243 -29.21 -38.48 -23.18
C PRO A 243 -30.69 -38.18 -22.94
N ALA A 244 -31.02 -37.33 -21.96
CA ALA A 244 -32.40 -36.95 -21.69
C ALA A 244 -33.03 -36.17 -22.85
N VAL A 245 -32.27 -35.24 -23.44
CA VAL A 245 -32.70 -34.48 -24.62
C VAL A 245 -32.85 -35.39 -25.84
N GLU A 246 -31.89 -36.29 -26.09
CA GLU A 246 -32.00 -37.27 -27.18
C GLU A 246 -33.21 -38.19 -27.02
N ALA A 247 -33.47 -38.67 -25.80
CA ALA A 247 -34.62 -39.49 -25.49
C ALA A 247 -35.93 -38.71 -25.69
N TYR A 248 -35.99 -37.44 -25.27
CA TYR A 248 -37.15 -36.59 -25.49
C TYR A 248 -37.41 -36.34 -26.98
N ILE A 249 -36.38 -35.99 -27.75
CA ILE A 249 -36.51 -35.79 -29.21
C ILE A 249 -36.97 -37.08 -29.87
N SER A 250 -36.40 -38.22 -29.51
CA SER A 250 -36.76 -39.51 -30.12
C SER A 250 -38.19 -39.95 -29.76
N ASN A 251 -38.61 -39.76 -28.51
CA ASN A 251 -39.87 -40.32 -28.00
C ASN A 251 -41.06 -39.36 -27.99
N ALA A 252 -40.84 -38.05 -27.88
CA ALA A 252 -41.93 -37.08 -27.91
C ALA A 252 -42.06 -36.50 -29.32
N LEU A 253 -41.00 -35.86 -29.81
CA LEU A 253 -41.03 -35.20 -31.12
C LEU A 253 -41.18 -36.20 -32.27
N GLY A 254 -40.51 -37.35 -32.21
CA GLY A 254 -40.67 -38.40 -33.22
C GLY A 254 -42.11 -38.89 -33.33
N THR A 255 -42.78 -39.07 -32.20
CA THR A 255 -44.16 -39.55 -32.12
C THR A 255 -45.15 -38.47 -32.56
N ASP A 256 -44.93 -37.22 -32.16
CA ASP A 256 -45.72 -36.06 -32.62
C ASP A 256 -45.63 -35.88 -34.14
N ILE A 257 -44.44 -36.06 -34.74
CA ILE A 257 -44.25 -36.00 -36.19
C ILE A 257 -45.04 -37.11 -36.87
N VAL A 258 -44.96 -38.35 -36.37
CA VAL A 258 -45.71 -39.49 -36.93
C VAL A 258 -47.22 -39.23 -36.86
N ASP A 259 -47.71 -38.75 -35.72
CA ASP A 259 -49.13 -38.42 -35.55
C ASP A 259 -49.58 -37.33 -36.53
N VAL A 260 -48.80 -36.25 -36.69
CA VAL A 260 -49.10 -35.20 -37.69
C VAL A 260 -49.06 -35.74 -39.11
N MET A 261 -48.12 -36.63 -39.46
CA MET A 261 -48.05 -37.25 -40.79
C MET A 261 -49.25 -38.17 -41.07
N LEU A 262 -49.73 -38.88 -40.05
CA LEU A 262 -50.88 -39.79 -40.15
C LEU A 262 -52.24 -39.07 -40.08
N GLN A 263 -52.30 -37.84 -39.56
CA GLN A 263 -53.54 -37.05 -39.44
C GLN A 263 -53.61 -35.90 -40.47
N GLY A 264 -52.50 -35.56 -41.13
CA GLY A 264 -52.41 -34.45 -42.06
C GLY A 264 -52.99 -34.70 -43.46
N GLN A 265 -52.85 -33.71 -44.34
CA GLN A 265 -53.43 -33.70 -45.70
C GLN A 265 -52.99 -34.89 -46.58
N ASN A 266 -51.82 -35.47 -46.30
CA ASN A 266 -51.26 -36.62 -47.01
C ASN A 266 -51.34 -37.93 -46.20
N ALA A 267 -52.17 -38.00 -45.16
CA ALA A 267 -52.34 -39.15 -44.28
C ALA A 267 -52.44 -40.49 -45.02
N LEU A 268 -53.21 -40.55 -46.11
CA LEU A 268 -53.40 -41.77 -46.89
C LEU A 268 -52.07 -42.28 -47.50
N GLN A 269 -51.20 -41.37 -47.93
CA GLN A 269 -49.88 -41.71 -48.48
C GLN A 269 -48.97 -42.34 -47.42
N PHE A 270 -49.08 -41.92 -46.17
CA PHE A 270 -48.25 -42.40 -45.06
C PHE A 270 -48.91 -43.52 -44.23
N SER A 271 -50.19 -43.82 -44.50
CA SER A 271 -51.00 -44.76 -43.71
C SER A 271 -50.47 -46.20 -43.67
N THR A 272 -49.88 -46.66 -44.77
CA THR A 272 -49.30 -48.00 -44.88
C THR A 272 -48.09 -47.98 -45.79
N ARG A 273 -47.20 -48.96 -45.59
CA ARG A 273 -46.01 -49.14 -46.44
C ARG A 273 -46.36 -49.24 -47.93
N ALA A 274 -47.45 -49.92 -48.28
CA ALA A 274 -47.86 -50.11 -49.67
C ALA A 274 -48.30 -48.79 -50.33
N PHE A 275 -49.10 -47.98 -49.62
CA PHE A 275 -49.52 -46.67 -50.12
C PHE A 275 -48.34 -45.71 -50.26
N PHE A 276 -47.42 -45.70 -49.29
CA PHE A 276 -46.22 -44.86 -49.36
C PHE A 276 -45.34 -45.25 -50.55
N GLN A 277 -45.04 -46.55 -50.71
CA GLN A 277 -44.27 -47.05 -51.84
C GLN A 277 -44.94 -46.74 -53.18
N TYR A 278 -46.27 -46.87 -53.27
CA TYR A 278 -47.03 -46.49 -54.45
C TYR A 278 -46.94 -44.98 -54.75
N SER A 279 -47.07 -44.11 -53.74
CA SER A 279 -46.94 -42.66 -53.91
C SER A 279 -45.55 -42.24 -54.39
N VAL A 280 -44.48 -42.85 -53.84
CA VAL A 280 -43.09 -42.61 -54.27
C VAL A 280 -42.85 -43.11 -55.69
N LEU A 281 -43.37 -44.29 -56.05
CA LEU A 281 -43.28 -44.83 -57.41
C LEU A 281 -44.05 -43.96 -58.42
N LYS A 282 -45.24 -43.46 -58.05
CA LYS A 282 -46.05 -42.56 -58.88
C LYS A 282 -45.32 -41.23 -59.16
N GLN A 283 -44.61 -40.67 -58.18
CA GLN A 283 -43.79 -39.46 -58.36
C GLN A 283 -42.54 -39.67 -59.24
N LYS A 284 -42.08 -40.92 -59.42
CA LYS A 284 -40.95 -41.23 -60.32
C LYS A 284 -41.36 -41.51 -61.77
N ILE A 285 -42.65 -41.72 -62.01
CA ILE A 285 -43.21 -42.08 -63.33
C ILE A 285 -43.93 -40.87 -63.96
N MET A 286 -44.09 -39.78 -63.19
CA MET A 286 -44.60 -38.48 -63.63
C MET A 286 -43.46 -37.48 -63.73
#